data_AF-A0AAD4BLH8-F1
#
_entry.id   AF-A0AAD4BLH8-F1
#
_cell.length_a   1.000
_cell.length_b   1.000
_cell.length_c   1.000
_cell.angle_alpha   90.00
_cell.angle_beta   90.00
_cell.angle_gamma   90.00
#
_symmetry.space_group_name_H-M   'P 1'
#
loop_
_entity.id
_entity.type
_entity.pdbx_description
1 polymer ?
#
loop_
_entity_poly.entity_id
_entity_poly.type
_entity_poly.pdbx_seq_one_letter_code
_entity_poly.pdbx_strand_id
1 'polypeptide(L)'
;MDAQRHDEAISHYRTALTLNLPSPQGVLIKQGKAFLAIRLWKQALDDASQVITFDPSSPWGYKLKHATLHTVGKYGDAVDAFEAMLSKMAQSPDQDVRYISPSTARATIHEIVQRSICHSPCVLINTTTGHLHHRHEQASAFESLPIIYELVSSMMTRIDYVRIKREVRQYFRYVMLSHKWEDNEPLFQQVIHIAVYDLDKSPTHDKLQTYCKIVRDAEFT
;
A
#
# COMPACT_ATOMS: atom_id res chain seq x y z
N MET A 1 23.63 20.20 -8.85
CA MET A 1 24.17 20.90 -7.66
C MET A 1 23.85 20.15 -6.38
N ASP A 2 22.66 19.57 -6.20
CA ASP A 2 22.32 18.92 -4.92
C ASP A 2 23.08 17.62 -4.63
N ALA A 3 23.34 16.77 -5.64
CA ALA A 3 24.13 15.54 -5.44
C ALA A 3 25.55 15.84 -4.90
N GLN A 4 26.22 16.85 -5.46
CA GLN A 4 27.57 17.25 -5.03
C GLN A 4 27.59 17.72 -3.56
N ARG A 5 26.57 18.46 -3.13
CA ARG A 5 26.42 18.88 -1.72
C ARG A 5 26.20 17.69 -0.79
N HIS A 6 25.47 16.67 -1.24
CA HIS A 6 25.26 15.45 -0.48
C HIS A 6 26.54 14.60 -0.38
N ASP A 7 27.33 14.50 -1.47
CA ASP A 7 28.60 13.77 -1.46
C ASP A 7 29.63 14.41 -0.52
N GLU A 8 29.76 15.75 -0.55
CA GLU A 8 30.60 16.50 0.39
C GLU A 8 30.14 16.29 1.84
N ALA A 9 28.83 16.38 2.09
CA ALA A 9 28.26 16.13 3.41
C ALA A 9 28.55 14.69 3.90
N ILE A 10 28.40 13.69 3.04
CA ILE A 10 28.72 12.29 3.36
C ILE A 10 30.18 12.14 3.73
N SER A 11 31.09 12.80 3.02
CA SER A 11 32.52 12.81 3.34
C SER A 11 32.78 13.37 4.74
N HIS A 12 32.19 14.54 5.06
CA HIS A 12 32.30 15.14 6.40
C HIS A 12 31.73 14.23 7.50
N TYR A 13 30.59 13.57 7.26
CA TYR A 13 30.02 12.63 8.23
C TYR A 13 30.91 11.40 8.44
N ARG A 14 31.53 10.86 7.38
CA ARG A 14 32.51 9.78 7.52
C ARG A 14 33.67 10.19 8.40
N THR A 15 34.25 11.37 8.15
CA THR A 15 35.33 11.89 9.00
C THR A 15 34.88 12.05 10.44
N ALA A 16 33.69 12.62 10.69
CA ALA A 16 33.17 12.76 12.05
C ALA A 16 33.01 11.40 12.76
N LEU A 17 32.58 10.37 12.06
CA LEU A 17 32.43 9.02 12.62
C LEU A 17 33.77 8.35 12.95
N THR A 18 34.88 8.73 12.29
CA THR A 18 36.23 8.25 12.66
C THR A 18 36.72 8.79 14.00
N LEU A 19 36.11 9.85 14.53
CA LEU A 19 36.51 10.49 15.78
C LEU A 19 35.96 9.80 17.04
N ASN A 20 35.36 8.60 16.91
CA ASN A 20 34.79 7.82 18.02
C ASN A 20 33.86 8.66 18.92
N LEU A 21 32.87 9.29 18.32
CA LEU A 21 31.91 10.15 19.01
C LEU A 21 31.17 9.35 20.11
N PRO A 22 30.97 9.91 21.32
CA PRO A 22 30.19 9.26 22.37
C PRO A 22 28.72 9.00 21.98
N SER A 23 28.19 9.77 21.03
CA SER A 23 26.82 9.63 20.51
C SER A 23 26.82 9.82 18.98
N PRO A 24 27.09 8.76 18.20
CA PRO A 24 27.18 8.84 16.74
C PRO A 24 25.80 8.84 16.04
N GLN A 25 24.72 8.53 16.76
CA GLN A 25 23.39 8.31 16.18
C GLN A 25 22.92 9.51 15.34
N GLY A 26 23.10 10.74 15.84
CA GLY A 26 22.72 11.95 15.12
C GLY A 26 23.47 12.15 13.80
N VAL A 27 24.75 11.73 13.75
CA VAL A 27 25.58 11.79 12.53
C VAL A 27 25.15 10.70 11.54
N LEU A 28 24.95 9.47 12.02
CA LEU A 28 24.46 8.35 11.21
C LEU A 28 23.10 8.65 10.56
N ILE A 29 22.16 9.27 11.30
CA ILE A 29 20.85 9.67 10.75
C ILE A 29 21.03 10.68 9.61
N LYS A 30 21.91 11.68 9.77
CA LYS A 30 22.15 12.69 8.74
C LYS A 30 22.84 12.10 7.52
N GLN A 31 23.80 11.21 7.73
CA GLN A 31 24.50 10.48 6.67
C GLN A 31 23.55 9.58 5.89
N GLY A 32 22.75 8.77 6.58
CA GLY A 32 21.77 7.91 5.95
C GLY A 32 20.71 8.67 5.15
N LYS A 33 20.27 9.85 5.61
CA LYS A 33 19.40 10.75 4.83
C LYS A 33 20.10 11.29 3.57
N ALA A 34 21.39 11.61 3.66
CA ALA A 34 22.16 12.01 2.49
C ALA A 34 22.30 10.86 1.48
N PHE A 35 22.61 9.64 1.95
CA PHE A 35 22.63 8.44 1.12
C PHE A 35 21.28 8.17 0.44
N LEU A 36 20.17 8.32 1.18
CA LEU A 36 18.83 8.25 0.62
C LEU A 36 18.63 9.28 -0.51
N ALA A 37 19.01 10.53 -0.29
CA ALA A 37 18.84 11.60 -1.29
C ALA A 37 19.59 11.33 -2.60
N ILE A 38 20.76 10.67 -2.54
CA ILE A 38 21.56 10.30 -3.71
C ILE A 38 21.36 8.85 -4.17
N ARG A 39 20.30 8.18 -3.72
CA ARG A 39 19.92 6.83 -4.16
C ARG A 39 20.89 5.70 -3.78
N LEU A 40 21.71 5.93 -2.76
CA LEU A 40 22.57 4.92 -2.15
C LEU A 40 21.83 4.18 -1.04
N TRP A 41 20.82 3.40 -1.44
CA TRP A 41 19.84 2.79 -0.53
C TRP A 41 20.45 1.81 0.46
N LYS A 42 21.44 1.01 0.04
CA LYS A 42 22.08 0.02 0.90
C LYS A 42 22.78 0.70 2.06
N GLN A 43 23.55 1.76 1.79
CA GLN A 43 24.24 2.54 2.80
C GLN A 43 23.27 3.25 3.74
N ALA A 44 22.15 3.78 3.22
CA ALA A 44 21.10 4.35 4.07
C ALA A 44 20.48 3.30 5.02
N LEU A 45 20.30 2.05 4.56
CA LEU A 45 19.83 0.94 5.40
C LEU A 45 20.87 0.48 6.42
N ASP A 46 22.16 0.50 6.06
CA ASP A 46 23.26 0.17 6.96
C ASP A 46 23.33 1.21 8.11
N ASP A 47 23.26 2.50 7.79
CA ASP A 47 23.21 3.58 8.79
C ASP A 47 21.97 3.48 9.67
N ALA A 48 20.79 3.21 9.08
CA ALA A 48 19.56 2.99 9.83
C ALA A 48 19.69 1.83 10.82
N SER A 49 20.31 0.72 10.40
CA SER A 49 20.53 -0.46 11.22
C SER A 49 21.47 -0.16 12.38
N GLN A 50 22.56 0.57 12.14
CA GLN A 50 23.45 1.03 13.21
C GLN A 50 22.74 1.91 14.23
N VAL A 51 21.92 2.87 13.78
CA VAL A 51 21.13 3.73 14.69
C VAL A 51 20.20 2.89 15.57
N ILE A 52 19.52 1.89 15.00
CA ILE A 52 18.65 0.96 15.74
C ILE A 52 19.48 0.14 16.76
N THR A 53 20.69 -0.30 16.41
CA THR A 53 21.57 -1.02 17.34
C THR A 53 22.00 -0.13 18.52
N PHE A 54 22.29 1.13 18.26
CA PHE A 54 22.69 2.08 19.31
C PHE A 54 21.56 2.46 20.26
N ASP A 55 20.35 2.69 19.72
CA ASP A 55 19.17 3.01 20.51
C ASP A 55 17.92 2.36 19.89
N PRO A 56 17.57 1.13 20.33
CA PRO A 56 16.41 0.42 19.82
C PRO A 56 15.07 1.08 20.18
N SER A 57 15.05 1.98 21.17
CA SER A 57 13.84 2.68 21.62
C SER A 57 13.59 3.96 20.83
N SER A 58 14.62 4.45 20.12
CA SER A 58 14.54 5.67 19.32
C SER A 58 13.81 5.45 17.99
N PRO A 59 12.86 6.31 17.61
CA PRO A 59 12.16 6.21 16.33
C PRO A 59 13.06 6.45 15.12
N TRP A 60 14.20 7.13 15.28
CA TRP A 60 14.90 7.73 14.15
C TRP A 60 15.54 6.71 13.21
N GLY A 61 16.12 5.63 13.75
CA GLY A 61 16.68 4.56 12.93
C GLY A 61 15.60 3.83 12.13
N TYR A 62 14.47 3.51 12.77
CA TYR A 62 13.33 2.91 12.10
C TYR A 62 12.68 3.82 11.06
N LYS A 63 12.55 5.13 11.33
CA LYS A 63 12.05 6.10 10.35
C LYS A 63 12.93 6.18 9.11
N LEU A 64 14.25 6.17 9.29
CA LEU A 64 15.19 6.15 8.15
C LEU A 64 15.06 4.83 7.36
N LYS A 65 14.98 3.70 8.06
CA LYS A 65 14.75 2.38 7.43
C LYS A 65 13.44 2.36 6.64
N HIS A 66 12.33 2.79 7.25
CA HIS A 66 11.02 2.90 6.60
C HIS A 66 11.09 3.80 5.36
N ALA A 67 11.62 5.02 5.48
CA ALA A 67 11.71 5.96 4.36
C ALA A 67 12.52 5.38 3.19
N THR A 68 13.61 4.66 3.50
CA THR A 68 14.44 4.00 2.48
C THR A 68 13.69 2.88 1.78
N LEU A 69 13.03 1.99 2.53
CA LEU A 69 12.26 0.86 1.99
C LEU A 69 11.04 1.33 1.18
N HIS A 70 10.33 2.34 1.67
CA HIS A 70 9.21 2.97 0.95
C HIS A 70 9.69 3.57 -0.38
N THR A 71 10.81 4.30 -0.38
CA THR A 71 11.34 4.95 -1.60
C THR A 71 11.70 3.94 -2.69
N VAL A 72 12.15 2.74 -2.32
CA VAL A 72 12.50 1.67 -3.28
C VAL A 72 11.32 0.74 -3.61
N GLY A 73 10.10 1.06 -3.16
CA GLY A 73 8.88 0.29 -3.45
C GLY A 73 8.71 -0.98 -2.61
N LYS A 74 9.53 -1.18 -1.57
CA LYS A 74 9.43 -2.32 -0.65
C LYS A 74 8.45 -2.00 0.49
N TYR A 75 7.18 -1.82 0.14
CA TYR A 75 6.16 -1.34 1.07
C TYR A 75 5.87 -2.30 2.24
N GLY A 76 5.93 -3.62 2.00
CA GLY A 76 5.82 -4.62 3.07
C GLY A 76 6.90 -4.44 4.13
N ASP A 77 8.17 -4.49 3.72
CA ASP A 77 9.31 -4.29 4.61
C ASP A 77 9.27 -2.91 5.31
N ALA A 78 8.77 -1.88 4.63
CA ALA A 78 8.58 -0.56 5.23
C ALA A 78 7.56 -0.61 6.37
N VAL A 79 6.38 -1.22 6.13
CA VAL A 79 5.36 -1.45 7.16
C VAL A 79 5.93 -2.20 8.36
N ASP A 80 6.66 -3.30 8.12
CA ASP A 80 7.28 -4.09 9.19
C ASP A 80 8.27 -3.26 10.04
N ALA A 81 9.08 -2.42 9.39
CA ALA A 81 10.00 -1.52 10.09
C ALA A 81 9.26 -0.51 10.99
N PHE A 82 8.09 -0.03 10.55
CA PHE A 82 7.27 0.88 11.32
C PHE A 82 6.53 0.17 12.48
N GLU A 83 6.04 -1.06 12.29
CA GLU A 83 5.48 -1.85 13.39
C GLU A 83 6.53 -2.15 14.47
N ALA A 84 7.74 -2.51 14.05
CA ALA A 84 8.86 -2.72 14.96
C ALA A 84 9.17 -1.44 15.77
N MET A 85 9.14 -0.28 15.12
CA MET A 85 9.31 1.02 15.79
C MET A 85 8.25 1.23 16.89
N LEU A 86 6.97 1.06 16.55
CA LEU A 86 5.86 1.25 17.49
C LEU A 86 5.95 0.28 18.68
N SER A 87 6.33 -0.97 18.41
CA SER A 87 6.52 -1.99 19.45
C SER A 87 7.63 -1.63 20.44
N LYS A 88 8.77 -1.11 19.96
CA LYS A 88 9.88 -0.68 20.82
C LYS A 88 9.57 0.60 21.58
N MET A 89 8.92 1.55 20.92
CA MET A 89 8.56 2.83 21.55
C MET A 89 7.47 2.71 22.60
N ALA A 90 6.53 1.78 22.46
CA ALA A 90 5.50 1.54 23.48
C ALA A 90 6.09 1.12 24.85
N GLN A 91 7.35 0.68 24.88
CA GLN A 91 8.09 0.35 26.09
C GLN A 91 8.78 1.57 26.72
N SER A 92 8.71 2.73 26.06
CA SER A 92 9.30 4.00 26.50
C SER A 92 8.18 5.02 26.82
N PRO A 93 8.09 5.53 28.06
CA PRO A 93 6.93 6.28 28.54
C PRO A 93 6.79 7.72 28.02
N ASP A 94 7.64 8.16 27.09
CA ASP A 94 7.88 9.60 26.85
C ASP A 94 7.76 10.00 25.37
N GLN A 95 6.59 9.80 24.74
CA GLN A 95 6.32 10.39 23.42
C GLN A 95 4.89 10.90 23.22
N ASP A 96 4.81 12.18 22.87
CA ASP A 96 3.60 12.96 22.55
C ASP A 96 3.18 12.84 21.05
N VAL A 97 3.88 12.02 20.26
CA VAL A 97 3.60 11.86 18.82
C VAL A 97 2.58 10.75 18.59
N ARG A 98 1.40 11.11 18.11
CA ARG A 98 0.34 10.16 17.73
C ARG A 98 0.59 9.57 16.34
N TYR A 99 1.22 8.40 16.30
CA TYR A 99 1.31 7.59 15.08
C TYR A 99 0.02 6.81 14.84
N ILE A 100 -0.22 6.48 13.57
CA ILE A 100 -1.27 5.54 13.15
C ILE A 100 -0.60 4.20 12.94
N SER A 101 -1.03 3.16 13.65
CA SER A 101 -0.47 1.83 13.41
C SER A 101 -0.92 1.30 12.04
N PRO A 102 -0.12 0.45 11.38
CA PRO A 102 -0.54 -0.24 10.16
C PRO A 102 -1.84 -1.02 10.33
N SER A 103 -2.09 -1.60 11.51
CA SER A 103 -3.36 -2.25 11.83
C SER A 103 -4.55 -1.27 11.82
N THR A 104 -4.41 -0.07 12.37
CA THR A 104 -5.45 0.98 12.30
C THR A 104 -5.66 1.46 10.86
N ALA A 105 -4.59 1.65 10.08
CA ALA A 105 -4.69 2.03 8.68
C ALA A 105 -5.45 0.96 7.86
N ARG A 106 -5.09 -0.33 8.03
CA ARG A 106 -5.79 -1.46 7.39
C ARG A 106 -7.25 -1.54 7.80
N ALA A 107 -7.57 -1.40 9.09
CA ALA A 107 -8.95 -1.40 9.58
C ALA A 107 -9.78 -0.25 8.97
N THR A 108 -9.17 0.93 8.80
CA THR A 108 -9.83 2.08 8.17
C THR A 108 -10.07 1.85 6.68
N ILE A 109 -9.10 1.27 5.96
CA ILE A 109 -9.29 0.87 4.56
C ILE A 109 -10.43 -0.14 4.46
N HIS A 110 -10.41 -1.19 5.27
CA HIS A 110 -11.46 -2.21 5.32
C HIS A 110 -12.85 -1.58 5.54
N GLU A 111 -12.99 -0.70 6.53
CA GLU A 111 -14.25 0.00 6.80
C GLU A 111 -14.74 0.84 5.60
N ILE A 112 -13.84 1.54 4.90
CA ILE A 112 -14.17 2.32 3.71
C ILE A 112 -14.60 1.41 2.56
N VAL A 113 -13.92 0.27 2.37
CA VAL A 113 -14.29 -0.74 1.36
C VAL A 113 -15.69 -1.26 1.65
N GLN A 114 -15.95 -1.75 2.87
CA GLN A 114 -17.26 -2.29 3.26
C GLN A 114 -18.38 -1.27 3.10
N ARG A 115 -18.16 -0.01 3.51
CA ARG A 115 -19.13 1.08 3.30
C ARG A 115 -19.37 1.41 1.84
N SER A 116 -18.37 1.27 0.98
CA SER A 116 -18.51 1.59 -0.45
C SER A 116 -19.33 0.51 -1.18
N ILE A 117 -19.20 -0.75 -0.75
CA ILE A 117 -19.85 -1.89 -1.41
C ILE A 117 -21.13 -2.37 -0.69
N CYS A 118 -21.51 -1.78 0.45
CA CYS A 118 -22.63 -2.29 1.26
C CYS A 118 -23.98 -2.28 0.53
N HIS A 119 -24.17 -1.36 -0.42
CA HIS A 119 -25.35 -1.29 -1.30
C HIS A 119 -25.14 -1.93 -2.67
N SER A 120 -23.96 -2.53 -2.93
CA SER A 120 -23.69 -3.24 -4.18
C SER A 120 -24.35 -4.62 -4.18
N PRO A 121 -24.66 -5.19 -5.37
CA PRO A 121 -25.15 -6.56 -5.48
C PRO A 121 -24.23 -7.56 -4.76
N CYS A 122 -24.80 -8.63 -4.20
CA CYS A 122 -24.04 -9.67 -3.49
C CYS A 122 -23.05 -10.41 -4.40
N VAL A 123 -23.29 -10.37 -5.70
CA VAL A 123 -22.47 -10.95 -6.75
C VAL A 123 -21.94 -9.84 -7.63
N LEU A 124 -20.64 -9.86 -7.84
CA LEU A 124 -19.85 -8.83 -8.50
C LEU A 124 -19.06 -9.47 -9.64
N ILE A 125 -18.99 -8.83 -10.80
CA ILE A 125 -18.22 -9.35 -11.94
C ILE A 125 -16.81 -8.75 -11.97
N ASN A 126 -15.79 -9.60 -12.03
CA ASN A 126 -14.45 -9.18 -12.39
C ASN A 126 -14.41 -9.00 -13.91
N THR A 127 -14.42 -7.76 -14.39
CA THR A 127 -14.46 -7.48 -15.83
C THR A 127 -13.17 -7.87 -16.56
N THR A 128 -12.05 -8.03 -15.86
CA THR A 128 -10.78 -8.48 -16.46
C THR A 128 -10.83 -9.97 -16.75
N THR A 129 -11.26 -10.79 -15.78
CA THR A 129 -11.31 -12.25 -15.92
C THR A 129 -12.64 -12.76 -16.49
N GLY A 130 -13.70 -11.95 -16.41
CA GLY A 130 -15.06 -12.35 -16.75
C GLY A 130 -15.75 -13.21 -15.70
N HIS A 131 -15.12 -13.48 -14.54
CA HIS A 131 -15.71 -14.32 -13.50
C HIS A 131 -16.60 -13.53 -12.53
N LEU A 132 -17.67 -14.17 -12.10
CA LEU A 132 -18.54 -13.66 -11.03
C LEU A 132 -18.01 -14.13 -9.68
N HIS A 133 -17.92 -13.20 -8.75
CA HIS A 133 -17.41 -13.42 -7.42
C HIS A 133 -18.41 -12.91 -6.40
N HIS A 134 -18.39 -13.51 -5.21
CA HIS A 134 -19.10 -12.90 -4.09
C HIS A 134 -18.48 -11.55 -3.76
N ARG A 135 -19.31 -10.60 -3.36
CA ARG A 135 -18.88 -9.27 -2.94
C ARG A 135 -17.75 -9.32 -1.90
N HIS A 136 -17.84 -10.26 -0.96
CA HIS A 136 -16.82 -10.41 0.07
C HIS A 136 -15.48 -10.87 -0.51
N GLU A 137 -15.47 -11.80 -1.47
CA GLU A 137 -14.24 -12.27 -2.13
C GLU A 137 -13.56 -11.12 -2.90
N GLN A 138 -14.33 -10.27 -3.58
CA GLN A 138 -13.80 -9.09 -4.26
C GLN A 138 -13.24 -8.05 -3.29
N ALA A 139 -13.86 -7.88 -2.13
CA ALA A 139 -13.32 -7.04 -1.06
C ALA A 139 -11.99 -7.58 -0.54
N SER A 140 -11.92 -8.88 -0.24
CA SER A 140 -10.69 -9.54 0.21
C SER A 140 -9.59 -9.47 -0.87
N ALA A 141 -9.94 -9.64 -2.15
CA ALA A 141 -9.02 -9.50 -3.26
C ALA A 141 -8.43 -8.08 -3.32
N PHE A 142 -9.28 -7.05 -3.24
CA PHE A 142 -8.82 -5.65 -3.17
C PHE A 142 -7.87 -5.41 -2.00
N GLU A 143 -8.21 -5.92 -0.81
CA GLU A 143 -7.41 -5.76 0.40
C GLU A 143 -6.04 -6.47 0.33
N SER A 144 -5.89 -7.41 -0.60
CA SER A 144 -4.61 -8.11 -0.87
C SER A 144 -3.74 -7.44 -1.95
N LEU A 145 -4.23 -6.38 -2.61
CA LEU A 145 -3.48 -5.74 -3.70
C LEU A 145 -2.19 -5.06 -3.19
N PRO A 146 -1.13 -5.02 -4.02
CA PRO A 146 0.11 -4.32 -3.67
C PRO A 146 -0.08 -2.85 -3.29
N ILE A 147 -1.06 -2.17 -3.90
CA ILE A 147 -1.41 -0.77 -3.59
C ILE A 147 -1.82 -0.59 -2.12
N ILE A 148 -2.38 -1.61 -1.46
CA ILE A 148 -2.77 -1.54 -0.06
C ILE A 148 -1.55 -1.42 0.85
N TYR A 149 -0.47 -2.13 0.55
CA TYR A 149 0.77 -2.01 1.31
C TYR A 149 1.39 -0.63 1.16
N GLU A 150 1.34 -0.04 -0.04
CA GLU A 150 1.78 1.33 -0.28
C GLU A 150 0.92 2.34 0.48
N LEU A 151 -0.41 2.23 0.41
CA LEU A 151 -1.33 3.10 1.14
C LEU A 151 -1.06 3.04 2.64
N VAL A 152 -0.96 1.84 3.21
CA VAL A 152 -0.67 1.63 4.63
C VAL A 152 0.69 2.24 5.00
N SER A 153 1.73 2.03 4.19
CA SER A 153 3.05 2.62 4.42
C SER A 153 3.05 4.15 4.33
N SER A 154 2.20 4.75 3.51
CA SER A 154 2.09 6.22 3.38
C SER A 154 1.37 6.89 4.56
N MET A 155 0.55 6.15 5.32
CA MET A 155 -0.35 6.68 6.36
C MET A 155 0.21 6.54 7.78
N MET A 156 1.49 6.83 7.99
CA MET A 156 2.11 6.73 9.33
C MET A 156 1.56 7.75 10.35
N THR A 157 1.14 8.92 9.87
CA THR A 157 0.76 10.06 10.74
C THR A 157 -0.63 10.59 10.45
N ARG A 158 -1.16 10.38 9.23
CA ARG A 158 -2.50 10.82 8.85
C ARG A 158 -3.13 9.82 7.89
N ILE A 159 -4.41 9.50 8.11
CA ILE A 159 -5.21 8.76 7.13
C ILE A 159 -5.50 9.65 5.92
N ASP A 160 -5.24 9.15 4.72
CA ASP A 160 -5.64 9.79 3.47
C ASP A 160 -6.97 9.22 2.96
N TYR A 161 -8.07 9.70 3.54
CA TYR A 161 -9.42 9.29 3.15
C TYR A 161 -9.74 9.56 1.68
N VAL A 162 -9.16 10.62 1.10
CA VAL A 162 -9.42 11.00 -0.29
C VAL A 162 -8.78 9.97 -1.22
N ARG A 163 -7.52 9.62 -0.95
CA ARG A 163 -6.80 8.61 -1.72
C ARG A 163 -7.44 7.24 -1.59
N ILE A 164 -7.76 6.77 -0.37
CA ILE A 164 -8.42 5.47 -0.18
C ILE A 164 -9.73 5.41 -0.96
N LYS A 165 -10.60 6.42 -0.83
CA LYS A 165 -11.88 6.46 -1.56
C LYS A 165 -11.70 6.46 -3.08
N ARG A 166 -10.65 7.12 -3.59
CA ARG A 166 -10.31 7.10 -5.01
C ARG A 166 -9.93 5.69 -5.47
N GLU A 167 -9.02 5.02 -4.78
CA GLU A 167 -8.58 3.66 -5.14
C GLU A 167 -9.74 2.66 -5.07
N VAL A 168 -10.57 2.74 -4.02
CA VAL A 168 -11.77 1.90 -3.88
C VAL A 168 -12.75 2.14 -5.03
N ARG A 169 -13.06 3.41 -5.34
CA ARG A 169 -13.95 3.74 -6.46
C ARG A 169 -13.38 3.25 -7.78
N GLN A 170 -12.08 3.39 -8.01
CA GLN A 170 -11.44 2.95 -9.25
C GLN A 170 -11.52 1.43 -9.40
N TYR A 171 -11.23 0.68 -8.34
CA TYR A 171 -11.30 -0.78 -8.36
C TYR A 171 -12.72 -1.31 -8.55
N PHE A 172 -13.71 -0.75 -7.85
CA PHE A 172 -15.10 -1.24 -7.90
C PHE A 172 -15.98 -0.56 -8.97
N ARG A 173 -15.46 0.41 -9.73
CA ARG A 173 -16.25 1.26 -10.67
C ARG A 173 -17.18 0.47 -11.57
N TYR A 174 -16.65 -0.57 -12.21
CA TYR A 174 -17.36 -1.35 -13.23
C TYR A 174 -18.03 -2.60 -12.67
N VAL A 175 -17.59 -3.00 -11.48
CA VAL A 175 -18.13 -4.11 -10.71
C VAL A 175 -19.53 -3.76 -10.18
N MET A 176 -19.77 -2.49 -9.82
CA MET A 176 -21.03 -2.02 -9.21
C MET A 176 -22.18 -1.76 -10.20
N LEU A 177 -21.94 -1.77 -11.52
CA LEU A 177 -22.91 -1.34 -12.56
C LEU A 177 -23.76 -2.49 -13.14
N SER A 178 -24.17 -3.47 -12.33
CA SER A 178 -25.15 -4.47 -12.80
C SER A 178 -26.56 -3.91 -12.76
N HIS A 179 -27.08 -3.49 -13.90
CA HIS A 179 -28.48 -3.14 -14.09
C HIS A 179 -29.23 -4.38 -14.59
N LYS A 180 -30.41 -4.58 -14.01
CA LYS A 180 -31.47 -5.57 -14.30
C LYS A 180 -31.26 -6.36 -15.60
N TRP A 181 -30.99 -7.65 -15.49
CA TRP A 181 -30.96 -8.51 -16.67
C TRP A 181 -32.42 -8.87 -17.01
N GLU A 182 -32.72 -9.15 -18.27
CA GLU A 182 -34.10 -9.36 -18.75
C GLU A 182 -34.62 -10.75 -18.33
N ASP A 183 -35.89 -11.07 -18.58
CA ASP A 183 -36.62 -12.24 -18.04
C ASP A 183 -35.98 -13.64 -18.26
N ASN A 184 -34.92 -13.74 -19.06
CA ASN A 184 -34.11 -14.95 -19.28
C ASN A 184 -32.73 -14.88 -18.60
N GLU A 185 -32.65 -14.41 -17.35
CA GLU A 185 -31.38 -14.34 -16.60
C GLU A 185 -30.85 -15.75 -16.25
N PRO A 186 -29.58 -16.08 -16.53
CA PRO A 186 -28.97 -17.28 -15.99
C PRO A 186 -28.79 -17.13 -14.47
N LEU A 187 -29.09 -18.20 -13.72
CA LEU A 187 -28.89 -18.24 -12.27
C LEU A 187 -27.41 -18.08 -11.95
N PHE A 188 -27.08 -17.38 -10.85
CA PHE A 188 -25.69 -17.25 -10.39
C PHE A 188 -24.92 -18.58 -10.36
N GLN A 189 -25.57 -19.67 -9.94
CA GLN A 189 -24.97 -21.01 -9.91
C GLN A 189 -24.59 -21.57 -11.28
N GLN A 190 -25.24 -21.12 -12.35
CA GLN A 190 -24.96 -21.54 -13.73
C GLN A 190 -23.77 -20.79 -14.33
N VAL A 191 -23.48 -19.58 -13.84
CA VAL A 191 -22.47 -18.68 -14.41
C VAL A 191 -21.28 -18.43 -13.48
N ILE A 192 -21.34 -18.83 -12.21
CA ILE A 192 -20.22 -18.67 -11.26
C ILE A 192 -18.97 -19.45 -11.68
N HIS A 193 -19.14 -20.58 -12.36
CA HIS A 193 -18.05 -21.46 -12.78
C HIS A 193 -17.57 -21.21 -14.21
N ILE A 194 -18.24 -20.33 -14.96
CA ILE A 194 -17.97 -20.08 -16.37
C ILE A 194 -17.61 -18.60 -16.52
N ALA A 195 -16.49 -18.29 -17.19
CA ALA A 195 -16.19 -16.89 -17.48
C ALA A 195 -17.27 -16.35 -18.43
N VAL A 196 -17.69 -15.09 -18.25
CA VAL A 196 -18.65 -14.44 -19.15
C VAL A 196 -18.26 -14.57 -20.62
N TYR A 197 -16.97 -14.59 -20.92
CA TYR A 197 -16.42 -14.74 -22.26
C TYR A 197 -16.65 -16.12 -22.90
N ASP A 198 -16.91 -17.14 -22.09
CA ASP A 198 -17.13 -18.52 -22.51
C ASP A 198 -18.63 -18.90 -22.56
N LEU A 199 -19.52 -17.95 -22.22
CA LEU A 199 -20.96 -18.17 -22.32
C LEU A 199 -21.40 -18.32 -23.78
N ASP A 200 -22.43 -19.12 -23.99
CA ASP A 200 -23.05 -19.35 -25.29
C ASP A 200 -23.66 -18.06 -25.86
N LYS A 201 -23.75 -17.98 -27.19
CA LYS A 201 -24.27 -16.80 -27.87
C LYS A 201 -25.77 -16.66 -27.65
N SER A 202 -26.12 -15.74 -26.78
CA SER A 202 -27.48 -15.24 -26.59
C SER A 202 -27.44 -13.70 -26.55
N PRO A 203 -28.53 -13.00 -26.87
CA PRO A 203 -28.56 -11.54 -26.82
C PRO A 203 -28.17 -10.96 -25.44
N THR A 204 -28.49 -11.67 -24.35
CA THR A 204 -28.14 -11.30 -22.98
C THR A 204 -26.65 -11.52 -22.69
N HIS A 205 -26.09 -12.65 -23.11
CA HIS A 205 -24.65 -12.93 -22.95
C HIS A 205 -23.79 -12.02 -23.83
N ASP A 206 -24.20 -11.73 -25.07
CA ASP A 206 -23.49 -10.82 -25.98
C ASP A 206 -23.37 -9.41 -25.39
N LYS A 207 -24.45 -8.90 -24.76
CA LYS A 207 -24.44 -7.60 -24.08
C LYS A 207 -23.43 -7.58 -22.92
N LEU A 208 -23.41 -8.63 -22.11
CA LEU A 208 -22.52 -8.76 -20.96
C LEU A 208 -21.05 -8.93 -21.39
N GLN A 209 -20.79 -9.76 -22.40
CA GLN A 209 -19.47 -9.93 -23.01
C GLN A 209 -18.96 -8.62 -23.61
N THR A 210 -19.83 -7.89 -24.31
CA THR A 210 -19.50 -6.58 -24.89
C THR A 210 -19.18 -5.56 -23.80
N TYR A 211 -19.94 -5.53 -22.70
CA TYR A 211 -19.64 -4.68 -21.55
C TYR A 211 -18.26 -4.99 -20.97
N CYS A 212 -17.99 -6.25 -20.61
CA CYS A 212 -16.71 -6.66 -20.05
C CYS A 212 -15.54 -6.34 -20.98
N LYS A 213 -15.72 -6.57 -22.29
CA LYS A 213 -14.73 -6.25 -23.32
C LYS A 213 -14.47 -4.74 -23.42
N ILE A 214 -15.51 -3.91 -23.49
CA ILE A 214 -15.36 -2.44 -23.53
C ILE A 214 -14.64 -1.94 -22.27
N VAL A 215 -15.00 -2.49 -21.10
CA VAL A 215 -14.36 -2.11 -19.82
C VAL A 215 -12.89 -2.52 -19.79
N ARG A 216 -12.56 -3.73 -20.26
CA ARG A 216 -11.19 -4.23 -20.33
C ARG A 216 -10.35 -3.43 -21.32
N ASP A 217 -10.89 -3.17 -22.51
CA ASP A 217 -10.18 -2.50 -23.61
C ASP A 217 -10.03 -0.99 -23.36
N ALA A 218 -10.88 -0.41 -22.50
CA ALA A 218 -10.76 0.98 -22.03
C ALA A 218 -9.63 1.17 -20.98
N GLU A 219 -8.57 0.34 -21.03
CA GLU A 219 -7.44 0.29 -20.10
C GLU A 219 -7.08 1.67 -19.53
N PHE A 220 -7.49 1.94 -18.30
CA PHE A 220 -6.84 2.92 -17.45
C PHE A 220 -6.01 2.12 -16.45
N THR A 221 -4.78 1.81 -16.87
CA THR A 221 -3.67 1.42 -16.00
C THR A 221 -3.53 2.39 -14.82
#